data_AF-A0A8B6E3R2-F1
#
_entry.id   AF-A0A8B6E3R2-F1
#
_cell.length_a   1.000
_cell.length_b   1.000
_cell.length_c   1.000
_cell.angle_alpha   90.00
_cell.angle_beta   90.00
_cell.angle_gamma   90.00
#
_symmetry.space_group_name_H-M   'P 1'
#
loop_
_entity.id
_entity.type
_entity.pdbx_description
1 polymer ?
#
loop_
_entity_poly.entity_id
_entity_poly.type
_entity_poly.pdbx_seq_one_letter_code
_entity_poly.pdbx_strand_id
1 'polypeptide(L)'
;MGTFFVAIDECTVENGCLQLLRGSHKCGRLDHTKDDGQFSPSNDRLEFLKKILPLDVVEMKPGDAVFFHCNVLHMSEINTSDKRRIGFPICYNRASNSPTKKHHHPPYSPISKVANEDLFNCTNITDMTGKDFIDLSNAAKLKSQLTSFGQNGTN
;
A
#
# COMPACT_ATOMS: atom_id res chain seq x y z
N MET A 1 -6.20 -12.32 -5.96
CA MET A 1 -5.17 -11.32 -5.58
C MET A 1 -5.47 -10.90 -4.15
N GLY A 2 -4.44 -10.56 -3.37
CA GLY A 2 -4.62 -10.10 -2.00
C GLY A 2 -3.48 -9.19 -1.57
N THR A 3 -3.73 -8.39 -0.56
CA THR A 3 -2.76 -7.46 0.04
C THR A 3 -2.42 -7.97 1.43
N PHE A 4 -1.12 -8.10 1.70
CA PHE A 4 -0.55 -8.35 3.00
C PHE A 4 0.04 -7.05 3.51
N PHE A 5 -0.62 -6.43 4.49
CA PHE A 5 -0.20 -5.18 5.07
C PHE A 5 0.51 -5.46 6.39
N VAL A 6 1.75 -5.01 6.53
CA VAL A 6 2.54 -5.10 7.76
C VAL A 6 2.64 -3.72 8.40
N ALA A 7 2.32 -3.63 9.68
CA ALA A 7 2.49 -2.40 10.46
C ALA A 7 3.96 -2.22 10.83
N ILE A 8 4.59 -1.17 10.31
CA ILE A 8 5.96 -0.78 10.72
C ILE A 8 5.89 0.09 11.97
N ASP A 9 4.92 1.01 11.99
CA ASP A 9 4.56 1.78 13.18
C ASP A 9 3.24 1.27 13.76
N GLU A 10 2.96 1.67 15.00
CA GLU A 10 1.67 1.47 15.63
C GLU A 10 0.56 2.06 14.73
N CYS A 11 -0.54 1.33 14.57
CA CYS A 11 -1.74 1.78 13.86
C CYS A 11 -2.89 1.81 14.88
N THR A 12 -3.41 2.99 15.15
CA THR A 12 -4.53 3.23 16.07
C THR A 12 -5.66 3.92 15.32
N VAL A 13 -6.85 4.02 15.94
CA VAL A 13 -7.93 4.83 15.38
C VAL A 13 -7.48 6.28 15.15
N GLU A 14 -6.78 6.86 16.12
CA GLU A 14 -6.34 8.26 16.11
C GLU A 14 -5.31 8.56 15.00
N ASN A 15 -4.40 7.62 14.74
CA ASN A 15 -3.40 7.79 13.68
C ASN A 15 -3.83 7.26 12.31
N GLY A 16 -5.13 6.96 12.18
CA GLY A 16 -5.79 6.65 10.93
C GLY A 16 -5.63 5.20 10.49
N CYS A 17 -5.77 4.21 11.38
CA CYS A 17 -5.64 2.79 11.03
C CYS A 17 -6.58 2.33 9.89
N LEU A 18 -6.29 1.15 9.35
CA LEU A 18 -7.07 0.54 8.27
C LEU A 18 -8.45 0.16 8.79
N GLN A 19 -9.47 0.42 7.98
CA GLN A 19 -10.84 -0.06 8.19
C GLN A 19 -11.20 -1.01 7.06
N LEU A 20 -11.79 -2.17 7.39
CA LEU A 20 -12.18 -3.20 6.44
C LEU A 20 -13.69 -3.45 6.54
N LEU A 21 -14.42 -3.34 5.43
CA LEU A 21 -15.82 -3.73 5.41
C LEU A 21 -15.90 -5.26 5.24
N ARG A 22 -16.08 -5.98 6.34
CA ARG A 22 -15.96 -7.44 6.39
C ARG A 22 -16.98 -8.11 5.47
N GLY A 23 -16.49 -9.04 4.65
CA GLY A 23 -17.33 -9.80 3.71
C GLY A 23 -17.61 -9.10 2.38
N SER A 24 -17.25 -7.82 2.21
CA SER A 24 -17.50 -7.04 0.98
C SER A 24 -16.88 -7.65 -0.28
N HIS A 25 -15.79 -8.42 -0.16
CA HIS A 25 -15.19 -9.16 -1.29
C HIS A 25 -16.14 -10.16 -1.96
N LYS A 26 -17.21 -10.60 -1.26
CA LYS A 26 -18.25 -11.49 -1.81
C LYS A 26 -19.24 -10.75 -2.71
N CYS A 27 -19.24 -9.42 -2.71
CA CYS A 27 -20.14 -8.60 -3.55
C CYS A 27 -19.67 -8.47 -5.01
N GLY A 28 -18.55 -9.11 -5.36
CA GLY A 28 -17.91 -9.00 -6.66
C GLY A 28 -17.00 -7.77 -6.77
N ARG A 29 -16.49 -7.51 -7.97
CA ARG A 29 -15.72 -6.29 -8.25
C ARG A 29 -16.70 -5.12 -8.34
N LEU A 30 -16.43 -4.07 -7.58
CA LEU A 30 -17.11 -2.79 -7.71
C LEU A 30 -16.26 -1.87 -8.58
N ASP A 31 -16.89 -1.27 -9.60
CA ASP A 31 -16.21 -0.29 -10.43
C ASP A 31 -16.00 0.99 -9.62
N HIS A 32 -14.78 1.51 -9.70
CA HIS A 32 -14.40 2.73 -9.01
C HIS A 32 -14.56 3.90 -9.98
N THR A 33 -15.30 4.92 -9.57
CA THR A 33 -15.30 6.22 -10.22
C THR A 33 -14.26 7.10 -9.53
N LYS A 34 -13.58 7.95 -10.30
CA LYS A 34 -12.72 8.98 -9.71
C LYS A 34 -13.63 10.07 -9.17
N ASP A 35 -13.55 10.31 -7.88
CA ASP A 35 -14.15 11.47 -7.22
C ASP A 35 -13.04 12.16 -6.42
N ASP A 36 -12.78 13.44 -6.71
CA ASP A 36 -11.77 14.27 -6.03
C ASP A 36 -10.37 13.63 -5.81
N GLY A 37 -9.88 12.88 -6.81
CA GLY A 37 -8.55 12.25 -6.77
C GLY A 37 -8.48 10.92 -5.99
N GLN A 38 -9.58 10.50 -5.38
CA GLN A 38 -9.73 9.18 -4.77
C GLN A 38 -10.55 8.26 -5.67
N PHE A 39 -10.26 6.97 -5.60
CA PHE A 39 -11.04 5.94 -6.29
C PHE A 39 -12.06 5.39 -5.30
N SER A 40 -13.34 5.66 -5.54
CA SER A 40 -14.43 5.17 -4.71
C SER A 40 -15.42 4.36 -5.55
N PRO A 41 -15.98 3.26 -5.03
CA PRO A 41 -17.10 2.59 -5.67
C PRO A 41 -18.32 3.52 -5.74
N SER A 42 -19.32 3.19 -6.57
CA SER A 42 -20.56 3.98 -6.67
C SER A 42 -21.19 4.23 -5.29
N ASN A 43 -21.54 5.49 -5.03
CA ASN A 43 -22.00 5.93 -3.70
C ASN A 43 -23.21 5.12 -3.19
N ASP A 44 -24.22 4.87 -4.03
CA ASP A 44 -25.43 4.14 -3.60
C ASP A 44 -25.13 2.72 -3.10
N ARG A 45 -24.24 2.00 -3.79
CA ARG A 45 -23.90 0.62 -3.43
C ARG A 45 -23.02 0.58 -2.19
N LEU A 46 -22.06 1.51 -2.08
CA LEU A 46 -21.22 1.65 -0.89
C LEU A 46 -22.07 1.94 0.36
N GLU A 47 -22.97 2.92 0.26
CA GLU A 47 -23.83 3.32 1.37
C GLU A 47 -24.80 2.21 1.81
N PHE A 48 -25.30 1.41 0.86
CA PHE A 48 -26.06 0.21 1.23
C PHE A 48 -25.20 -0.83 1.96
N LEU A 49 -24.00 -1.12 1.43
CA LEU A 49 -23.11 -2.14 2.03
C LEU A 49 -22.66 -1.74 3.44
N LYS A 50 -22.38 -0.46 3.70
CA LYS A 50 -22.05 0.05 5.05
C LYS A 50 -23.15 -0.21 6.08
N LYS A 51 -24.42 -0.31 5.67
CA LYS A 51 -25.55 -0.59 6.57
C LYS A 51 -25.69 -2.06 6.93
N ILE A 52 -25.23 -2.96 6.06
CA ILE A 52 -25.50 -4.41 6.19
C ILE A 52 -24.25 -5.24 6.49
N LEU A 53 -23.05 -4.68 6.30
CA LEU A 53 -21.79 -5.37 6.57
C LEU A 53 -21.09 -4.73 7.78
N PRO A 54 -20.47 -5.55 8.64
CA PRO A 54 -19.71 -5.02 9.76
C PRO A 54 -18.42 -4.34 9.28
N LEU A 55 -18.08 -3.23 9.92
CA LEU A 55 -16.85 -2.48 9.71
C LEU A 55 -15.83 -2.89 10.77
N ASP A 56 -14.71 -3.47 10.35
CA ASP A 56 -13.61 -3.83 11.22
C ASP A 56 -12.59 -2.70 11.24
N VAL A 57 -12.34 -2.16 12.43
CA VAL A 57 -11.26 -1.20 12.68
C VAL A 57 -10.02 -2.00 13.08
N VAL A 58 -8.95 -1.88 12.30
CA VAL A 58 -7.77 -2.75 12.42
C VAL A 58 -6.64 -1.99 13.12
N GLU A 59 -6.71 -1.95 14.45
CA GLU A 59 -5.60 -1.48 15.26
C GLU A 59 -4.49 -2.54 15.32
N MET A 60 -3.24 -2.10 15.17
CA MET A 60 -2.08 -2.98 14.99
C MET A 60 -0.88 -2.42 15.74
N LYS A 61 -0.11 -3.30 16.38
CA LYS A 61 1.21 -2.95 16.92
C LYS A 61 2.29 -3.11 15.83
N PRO A 62 3.46 -2.47 15.98
CA PRO A 62 4.60 -2.74 15.11
C PRO A 62 4.89 -4.24 14.99
N GLY A 63 4.97 -4.74 13.76
CA GLY A 63 5.17 -6.15 13.44
C GLY A 63 3.89 -6.96 13.21
N ASP A 64 2.72 -6.46 13.62
CA ASP A 64 1.44 -7.09 13.27
C ASP A 64 1.20 -7.02 11.76
N ALA A 65 0.42 -7.97 11.25
CA ALA A 65 0.06 -8.02 9.85
C ALA A 65 -1.41 -8.37 9.63
N VAL A 66 -2.01 -7.79 8.59
CA VAL A 66 -3.36 -8.12 8.13
C VAL A 66 -3.31 -8.52 6.65
N PHE A 67 -3.96 -9.64 6.33
CA PHE A 67 -4.13 -10.10 4.96
C PHE A 67 -5.58 -9.95 4.52
N PHE A 68 -5.82 -9.28 3.40
CA PHE A 68 -7.18 -9.11 2.87
C PHE A 68 -7.24 -9.26 1.34
N HIS A 69 -8.41 -9.68 0.87
CA HIS A 69 -8.66 -9.91 -0.55
C HIS A 69 -8.76 -8.59 -1.33
N CYS A 70 -8.33 -8.57 -2.59
CA CYS A 70 -8.30 -7.34 -3.43
C CYS A 70 -9.66 -6.66 -3.67
N ASN A 71 -10.76 -7.38 -3.43
CA ASN A 71 -12.13 -6.85 -3.53
C ASN A 71 -12.72 -6.46 -2.17
N VAL A 72 -11.97 -6.60 -1.07
CA VAL A 72 -12.43 -6.06 0.23
C VAL A 72 -12.42 -4.54 0.10
N LEU A 73 -13.57 -3.92 0.35
CA LEU A 73 -13.67 -2.49 0.53
C LEU A 73 -12.94 -2.11 1.80
N HIS A 74 -12.01 -1.18 1.67
CA HIS A 74 -11.16 -0.73 2.76
C HIS A 74 -10.81 0.74 2.58
N MET A 75 -10.54 1.40 3.69
CA MET A 75 -10.10 2.79 3.74
C MET A 75 -9.17 2.99 4.94
N SER A 76 -8.48 4.12 4.96
CA SER A 76 -7.80 4.62 6.16
C SER A 76 -8.36 5.99 6.47
N GLU A 77 -8.51 6.29 7.74
CA GLU A 77 -8.87 7.64 8.17
C GLU A 77 -7.69 8.59 8.05
N ILE A 78 -8.01 9.89 8.12
CA ILE A 78 -7.00 10.93 8.27
C ILE A 78 -6.26 10.71 9.60
N ASN A 79 -4.94 10.77 9.56
CA ASN A 79 -4.13 10.78 10.78
C ASN A 79 -4.23 12.16 11.43
N THR A 80 -4.91 12.24 12.57
CA THR A 80 -5.08 13.48 13.35
C THR A 80 -4.13 13.57 14.55
N SER A 81 -3.29 12.55 14.76
CA SER A 81 -2.32 12.50 15.85
C SER A 81 -1.00 13.19 15.48
N ASP A 82 -0.11 13.33 16.47
CA ASP A 82 1.29 13.71 16.27
C ASP A 82 2.21 12.52 15.90
N LYS A 83 1.67 11.31 15.90
CA LYS A 83 2.40 10.07 15.61
C LYS A 83 2.39 9.79 14.11
N ARG A 84 3.52 9.31 13.60
CA ARG A 84 3.60 8.76 12.23
C ARG A 84 2.91 7.40 12.14
N ARG A 85 2.47 7.03 10.94
CA ARG A 85 1.92 5.71 10.60
C ARG A 85 2.52 5.20 9.31
N ILE A 86 3.58 4.39 9.40
CA ILE A 86 4.17 3.68 8.26
C ILE A 86 3.61 2.26 8.18
N GLY A 87 3.05 1.94 7.02
CA GLY A 87 2.60 0.60 6.66
C GLY A 87 3.34 0.08 5.45
N PHE A 88 3.59 -1.23 5.41
CA PHE A 88 4.26 -1.89 4.30
C PHE A 88 3.29 -2.85 3.59
N PRO A 89 2.59 -2.40 2.54
CA PRO A 89 1.70 -3.25 1.75
C PRO A 89 2.48 -4.09 0.74
N ILE A 90 2.24 -5.39 0.75
CA ILE A 90 2.75 -6.36 -0.22
C ILE A 90 1.56 -6.96 -0.97
N CYS A 91 1.49 -6.72 -2.27
CA CYS A 91 0.40 -7.19 -3.11
C CYS A 91 0.79 -8.51 -3.79
N TYR A 92 -0.01 -9.55 -3.57
CA TYR A 92 0.17 -10.86 -4.20
C TYR A 92 -0.83 -11.06 -5.33
N ASN A 93 -0.32 -11.46 -6.49
CA ASN A 93 -1.13 -11.85 -7.64
C ASN A 93 -0.73 -13.25 -8.14
N ARG A 94 -1.65 -13.96 -8.78
CA ARG A 94 -1.34 -15.26 -9.41
C ARG A 94 -0.56 -15.00 -10.69
N ALA A 95 0.43 -15.84 -10.99
CA ALA A 95 1.16 -15.81 -12.27
C ALA A 95 0.21 -15.93 -13.48
N SER A 96 -0.89 -16.67 -13.33
CA SER A 96 -1.93 -16.83 -14.34
C SER A 96 -2.89 -15.64 -14.47
N ASN A 97 -2.80 -14.63 -13.60
CA ASN A 97 -3.69 -13.45 -13.59
C ASN A 97 -2.97 -12.22 -14.15
N SER A 98 -2.47 -12.33 -15.37
CA SER A 98 -1.86 -11.21 -16.08
C SER A 98 -2.92 -10.16 -16.44
N PRO A 99 -2.55 -8.86 -16.45
CA PRO A 99 -3.45 -7.81 -16.89
C PRO A 99 -3.97 -8.04 -18.32
N THR A 100 -5.27 -7.82 -18.53
CA THR A 100 -5.89 -7.95 -19.86
C THR A 100 -5.56 -6.79 -20.79
N LYS A 101 -5.17 -5.64 -20.24
CA LYS A 101 -4.78 -4.43 -20.98
C LYS A 101 -3.36 -4.04 -20.60
N LYS A 102 -2.57 -3.61 -21.59
CA LYS A 102 -1.25 -3.01 -21.36
C LYS A 102 -1.44 -1.68 -20.62
N HIS A 103 -0.81 -1.55 -19.47
CA HIS A 103 -0.85 -0.35 -18.63
C HIS A 103 0.38 -0.33 -17.70
N HIS A 104 0.43 0.59 -16.74
CA HIS A 104 1.56 0.80 -15.85
C HIS A 104 1.83 -0.33 -14.85
N HIS A 105 0.85 -1.22 -14.56
CA HIS A 105 1.16 -2.42 -13.78
C HIS A 105 1.76 -3.51 -14.69
N PRO A 106 2.95 -4.03 -14.34
CA PRO A 106 3.63 -5.00 -15.17
C PRO A 106 2.85 -6.33 -15.24
N PRO A 107 2.89 -7.04 -16.38
CA PRO A 107 2.45 -8.42 -16.43
C PRO A 107 3.35 -9.33 -15.59
N TYR A 108 2.97 -10.59 -15.45
CA TYR A 108 3.83 -11.57 -14.79
C TYR A 108 5.18 -11.70 -15.52
N SER A 109 6.26 -11.49 -14.77
CA SER A 109 7.63 -11.75 -15.22
C SER A 109 8.18 -12.94 -14.41
N PRO A 110 8.50 -14.08 -15.07
CA PRO A 110 9.14 -15.19 -14.40
C PRO A 110 10.47 -14.76 -13.77
N ILE A 111 10.71 -15.20 -12.54
CA ILE A 111 12.01 -15.02 -11.88
C ILE A 111 12.85 -16.25 -12.19
N SER A 112 13.95 -16.06 -12.92
CA SER A 112 14.97 -17.09 -13.11
C SER A 112 15.74 -17.25 -11.80
N LYS A 113 15.58 -18.41 -11.15
CA LYS A 113 16.40 -18.75 -9.98
C LYS A 113 17.83 -18.97 -10.45
N VAL A 114 18.77 -18.31 -9.78
CA VAL A 114 20.21 -18.49 -9.96
C VAL A 114 20.77 -19.32 -8.79
N ALA A 115 22.00 -19.84 -8.94
CA ALA A 115 22.66 -20.54 -7.85
C ALA A 115 23.03 -19.54 -6.73
N ASN A 116 23.22 -20.01 -5.50
CA ASN A 116 23.58 -19.13 -4.39
C ASN A 116 24.94 -18.46 -4.64
N GLU A 117 25.85 -19.17 -5.30
CA GLU A 117 27.19 -18.71 -5.67
C GLU A 117 27.13 -17.51 -6.61
N ASP A 118 26.07 -17.38 -7.42
CA ASP A 118 25.90 -16.28 -8.37
C ASP A 118 25.66 -14.94 -7.66
N LEU A 119 25.16 -14.94 -6.41
CA LEU A 119 24.96 -13.71 -5.62
C LEU A 119 26.29 -13.00 -5.31
N PHE A 120 27.38 -13.76 -5.15
CA PHE A 120 28.70 -13.18 -4.88
C PHE A 120 29.40 -12.68 -6.14
N ASN A 121 29.01 -13.20 -7.31
CA ASN A 121 29.63 -12.90 -8.59
C ASN A 121 28.82 -11.89 -9.43
N CYS A 122 27.60 -11.52 -8.99
CA CYS A 122 26.77 -10.59 -9.73
C CYS A 122 27.35 -9.16 -9.69
N THR A 123 27.32 -8.48 -10.83
CA THR A 123 27.64 -7.05 -10.89
C THR A 123 26.52 -6.28 -10.19
N ASN A 124 26.87 -5.43 -9.23
CA ASN A 124 25.90 -4.57 -8.58
C ASN A 124 25.41 -3.53 -9.60
N ILE A 125 24.15 -3.68 -10.06
CA ILE A 125 23.58 -2.84 -11.13
C ILE A 125 23.28 -1.43 -10.61
N THR A 126 23.13 -1.28 -9.29
CA THR A 126 22.79 -0.01 -8.66
C THR A 126 23.99 0.51 -7.86
N ASP A 127 24.51 1.68 -8.25
CA ASP A 127 25.44 2.41 -7.41
C ASP A 127 24.72 2.85 -6.12
N MET A 128 25.23 2.38 -4.98
CA MET A 128 24.75 2.71 -3.64
C MET A 128 25.60 3.82 -2.99
N THR A 129 26.63 4.32 -3.67
CA THR A 129 27.43 5.45 -3.20
C THR A 129 26.53 6.67 -3.00
N GLY A 130 26.55 7.24 -1.79
CA GLY A 130 25.69 8.37 -1.43
C GLY A 130 24.22 8.04 -1.18
N LYS A 131 23.81 6.77 -1.31
CA LYS A 131 22.50 6.28 -0.87
C LYS A 131 22.64 5.68 0.50
N ASP A 132 22.13 6.37 1.51
CA ASP A 132 22.08 5.86 2.87
C ASP A 132 20.64 5.46 3.24
N PHE A 133 20.51 4.64 4.27
CA PHE A 133 19.20 4.38 4.85
C PHE A 133 18.66 5.68 5.44
N ILE A 134 17.34 5.87 5.36
CA ILE A 134 16.70 7.02 5.99
C ILE A 134 16.93 6.92 7.49
N ASP A 135 17.79 7.79 8.02
CA ASP A 135 17.98 7.97 9.44
C ASP A 135 16.79 8.75 10.01
N LEU A 136 15.86 8.01 10.62
CA LEU A 136 14.65 8.55 11.21
C LEU A 136 14.92 9.43 12.44
N SER A 137 16.12 9.38 13.05
CA SER A 137 16.50 10.29 14.13
C SER A 137 16.67 11.74 13.63
N ASN A 138 16.89 11.91 12.32
CA ASN A 138 17.05 13.19 11.64
C ASN A 138 15.79 13.63 10.85
N ALA A 139 14.61 13.05 11.14
CA ALA A 139 13.37 13.30 10.40
C ALA A 139 12.98 14.79 10.29
N ALA A 140 13.35 15.62 11.27
CA ALA A 140 13.14 17.07 11.23
C ALA A 140 13.93 17.77 10.10
N LYS A 141 15.14 17.30 9.77
CA LYS A 141 15.94 17.77 8.62
C LYS A 141 15.40 17.28 7.28
N LEU A 142 14.78 16.10 7.24
CA LEU A 142 14.18 15.56 6.01
C LEU A 142 12.97 16.38 5.54
N LYS A 143 12.18 16.96 6.45
CA LYS A 143 11.05 17.84 6.09
C LYS A 143 11.48 19.05 5.25
N SER A 144 12.63 19.67 5.57
CA SER A 144 13.12 20.83 4.81
C SER A 144 13.73 20.45 3.46
N GLN A 145 14.27 19.24 3.33
CA GLN A 145 14.80 18.73 2.06
C GLN A 145 13.68 18.28 1.11
N LEU A 146 12.61 17.64 1.60
CA LEU A 146 11.47 17.23 0.78
C LEU A 146 10.67 18.42 0.23
N THR A 147 10.59 19.55 0.94
CA THR A 147 10.00 20.78 0.41
C THR A 147 10.76 21.37 -0.78
N SER A 148 12.04 21.03 -0.97
CA SER A 148 12.83 21.50 -2.13
C SER A 148 12.70 20.62 -3.37
N PHE A 149 12.22 19.37 -3.24
CA PHE A 149 12.03 18.46 -4.39
C PHE A 149 10.73 18.72 -5.17
N GLY A 150 9.76 19.43 -4.58
CA GLY A 150 8.45 19.71 -5.19
C GLY A 150 8.41 20.90 -6.17
N GLN A 151 9.53 21.61 -6.42
CA GLN A 151 9.52 22.80 -7.29
C GLN A 151 10.26 22.66 -8.63
N ASN A 152 10.93 21.54 -8.90
CA ASN A 152 11.68 21.35 -10.16
C ASN A 152 11.13 20.19 -11.01
N GLY A 153 9.84 20.22 -11.31
CA GLY A 153 9.14 19.17 -12.08
C GLY A 153 8.05 19.70 -13.00
N THR A 154 8.28 20.83 -13.67
CA THR A 154 7.55 21.21 -14.88
C THR A 154 8.55 21.36 -16.02
N ASN A 155 8.58 20.36 -16.89
CA ASN A 155 8.78 20.46 -18.33
C ASN A 155 8.36 19.13 -18.97
#